data_AF-A0A830BKQ0-F1
#
_entry.id   AF-A0A830BKQ0-F1
#
_cell.length_a   1.000
_cell.length_b   1.000
_cell.length_c   1.000
_cell.angle_alpha   90.00
_cell.angle_beta   90.00
_cell.angle_gamma   90.00
#
_symmetry.space_group_name_H-M   'P 1'
#
loop_
_entity.id
_entity.type
_entity.pdbx_description
1 polymer ?
#
loop_
_entity_poly.entity_id
_entity_poly.type
_entity_poly.pdbx_seq_one_letter_code
_entity_poly.pdbx_strand_id
1 'polypeptide(L)'
;MVDKDLKNDYDRIELGEMVQVALLCTQFNPSHRPKMSEVLRMLEGDGLSEKWEQSQNIEPPRYHRSFENPPQRYADYIDESALVVEAMELSGPR
;
A
#
# COMPACT_ATOMS: atom_id res chain seq x y z
N MET A 1 13.41 2.36 9.17
CA MET A 1 14.88 2.29 9.07
C MET A 1 15.22 2.10 7.61
N VAL A 2 16.12 2.89 7.05
CA VAL A 2 16.58 2.75 5.66
C VAL A 2 17.62 1.63 5.61
N ASP A 3 17.75 0.95 4.47
CA ASP A 3 18.74 -0.13 4.32
C ASP A 3 20.15 0.35 4.70
N LYS A 4 20.89 -0.48 5.43
CA LYS A 4 22.24 -0.17 5.89
C LYS A 4 23.24 -0.13 4.73
N ASP A 5 22.97 -0.89 3.67
CA ASP A 5 23.83 -1.00 2.51
C ASP A 5 23.81 0.27 1.64
N LEU A 6 22.78 1.12 1.80
CA LEU A 6 22.74 2.47 1.22
C LEU A 6 23.76 3.42 1.87
N LYS A 7 24.39 3.06 3.00
CA LYS A 7 25.48 3.82 3.65
C LYS A 7 25.17 5.31 3.92
N ASN A 8 23.90 5.68 4.03
CA ASN A 8 23.42 7.07 4.08
C ASN A 8 23.73 7.90 2.83
N ASP A 9 24.02 7.24 1.71
CA ASP A 9 24.22 7.83 0.38
C ASP A 9 22.87 7.91 -0.34
N TYR A 10 21.99 8.77 0.18
CA TYR A 10 20.69 9.06 -0.42
C TYR A 10 20.22 10.46 -0.04
N ASP A 11 19.47 11.10 -0.93
CA ASP A 11 18.77 12.33 -0.61
C ASP A 11 17.52 12.02 0.22
N ARG A 12 17.35 12.75 1.33
CA ARG A 12 16.23 12.53 2.26
C ARG A 12 14.88 12.96 1.68
N ILE A 13 14.88 13.96 0.81
CA ILE A 13 13.70 14.49 0.13
C ILE A 13 13.25 13.47 -0.91
N GLU A 14 14.15 13.06 -1.80
CA GLU A 14 13.84 12.04 -2.82
C GLU A 14 13.36 10.74 -2.16
N LEU A 15 14.01 10.31 -1.07
CA LEU A 15 13.57 9.14 -0.32
C LEU A 15 12.14 9.31 0.22
N GLY A 16 11.80 10.50 0.74
CA GLY A 16 10.46 10.81 1.23
C GLY A 16 9.40 10.71 0.12
N GLU A 17 9.70 11.28 -1.04
CA GLU A 17 8.84 11.24 -2.23
C GLU A 17 8.66 9.80 -2.75
N MET A 18 9.75 9.02 -2.78
CA MET A 18 9.70 7.59 -3.15
C MET A 18 8.80 6.79 -2.20
N VAL A 19 8.86 7.07 -0.90
CA VAL A 19 7.98 6.42 0.09
C VAL A 19 6.51 6.81 -0.15
N GLN A 20 6.22 8.06 -0.49
CA GLN A 20 4.86 8.49 -0.82
C GLN A 20 4.33 7.77 -2.06
N VAL A 21 5.12 7.71 -3.14
CA VAL A 21 4.77 6.95 -4.36
C VAL A 21 4.51 5.48 -4.03
N ALA A 22 5.38 4.86 -3.23
CA ALA A 22 5.21 3.46 -2.81
C ALA A 22 3.88 3.26 -2.06
N LEU A 23 3.56 4.13 -1.09
CA LEU A 23 2.33 4.07 -0.32
C LEU A 23 1.07 4.23 -1.19
N LEU A 24 1.11 5.10 -2.21
CA LEU A 24 0.03 5.22 -3.20
C LEU A 24 -0.13 3.93 -4.03
N CYS A 25 0.99 3.30 -4.41
CA CYS A 25 0.97 2.06 -5.20
C CYS A 25 0.48 0.84 -4.42
N THR A 26 0.67 0.81 -3.10
CA THR A 26 0.29 -0.31 -2.24
C THR A 26 -1.05 -0.12 -1.53
N GLN A 27 -1.90 0.80 -2.00
CA GLN A 27 -3.20 1.02 -1.40
C GLN A 27 -4.06 -0.25 -1.43
N PHE A 28 -4.79 -0.47 -0.34
CA PHE A 28 -5.63 -1.65 -0.15
C PHE A 28 -6.64 -1.85 -1.29
N ASN A 29 -7.37 -0.79 -1.65
CA ASN A 29 -8.26 -0.79 -2.79
C ASN A 29 -7.46 -0.64 -4.10
N PRO A 30 -7.46 -1.63 -5.00
CA PRO A 30 -6.76 -1.55 -6.29
C PRO A 30 -7.20 -0.37 -7.16
N SER A 31 -8.45 0.08 -7.00
CA SER A 31 -9.03 1.17 -7.78
C SER A 31 -8.43 2.54 -7.46
N HIS A 32 -7.78 2.67 -6.30
CA HIS A 32 -7.13 3.91 -5.88
C HIS A 32 -5.63 3.94 -6.25
N ARG A 33 -5.05 2.79 -6.62
CA ARG A 33 -3.65 2.72 -7.02
C ARG A 33 -3.43 3.50 -8.32
N PRO A 34 -2.35 4.30 -8.42
CA PRO A 34 -2.06 5.07 -9.61
C PRO A 34 -1.73 4.15 -10.81
N LYS A 35 -2.01 4.62 -12.01
CA LYS A 35 -1.51 3.97 -13.24
C LYS A 35 0.00 4.12 -13.33
N MET A 36 0.67 3.17 -13.99
CA MET A 36 2.13 3.26 -14.19
C MET A 36 2.57 4.55 -14.89
N SER A 37 1.76 5.12 -15.79
CA SER A 37 2.04 6.42 -16.41
C SER A 37 2.03 7.57 -15.39
N GLU A 38 1.15 7.51 -14.39
CA GLU A 38 1.11 8.52 -13.32
C GLU A 38 2.28 8.33 -12.36
N VAL A 39 2.65 7.08 -12.06
CA VAL A 39 3.84 6.75 -11.25
C VAL A 39 5.10 7.34 -11.90
N LEU A 40 5.31 7.12 -13.20
CA LEU A 40 6.45 7.70 -13.91
C LEU A 40 6.46 9.23 -13.83
N ARG A 41 5.31 9.86 -14.05
CA ARG A 41 5.21 11.33 -13.97
C ARG A 41 5.54 11.87 -12.57
N MET A 42 5.08 11.19 -11.52
CA MET A 42 5.44 11.53 -10.14
C MET A 42 6.94 11.38 -9.88
N LEU A 43 7.56 10.33 -10.41
CA LEU A 43 9.01 10.10 -10.30
C LEU A 43 9.85 11.09 -11.13
N GLU A 44 9.28 11.65 -12.18
CA GLU A 44 9.87 12.75 -12.96
C GLU A 44 9.72 14.13 -12.28
N GLY A 45 9.01 14.19 -11.14
CA GLY A 45 8.83 15.38 -10.31
C GLY A 45 7.52 16.14 -10.54
N ASP A 46 6.53 15.55 -11.24
CA ASP A 46 5.24 16.20 -11.51
C ASP A 46 4.04 15.44 -10.91
N GLY A 47 3.21 16.16 -10.15
CA GLY A 47 1.89 15.70 -9.72
C GLY A 47 1.83 14.83 -8.46
N LEU A 48 2.95 14.63 -7.74
CA LEU A 48 2.98 13.82 -6.52
C LEU A 48 2.24 14.50 -5.36
N SER A 49 2.49 15.79 -5.13
CA SER A 49 1.90 16.55 -4.01
C SER A 49 0.37 16.52 -4.05
N GLU A 50 -0.23 16.82 -5.22
CA GLU A 50 -1.68 16.85 -5.38
C GLU A 50 -2.29 15.46 -5.20
N LYS A 51 -1.65 14.42 -5.74
CA LYS A 51 -2.10 13.03 -5.59
C LYS A 51 -2.02 12.57 -4.13
N TRP A 52 -0.93 12.92 -3.45
CA TRP A 52 -0.73 12.61 -2.05
C TRP A 52 -1.83 13.24 -1.18
N GLU A 53 -2.12 14.52 -1.37
CA GLU A 53 -3.18 15.23 -0.65
C GLU A 53 -4.57 14.61 -0.91
N GLN A 54 -4.86 14.24 -2.15
CA GLN A 54 -6.12 13.54 -2.50
C GLN A 54 -6.25 12.20 -1.75
N SER A 55 -5.16 11.46 -1.58
CA SER A 55 -5.18 10.18 -0.88
C SER A 55 -5.48 10.31 0.62
N GLN A 56 -5.08 11.43 1.24
CA GLN A 56 -5.30 11.69 2.67
C GLN A 56 -6.73 12.15 2.98
N ASN A 57 -7.47 12.64 1.98
CA ASN A 57 -8.88 13.00 2.12
C ASN A 57 -9.81 11.78 2.15
N ILE A 58 -9.28 10.59 1.88
CA ILE A 58 -9.99 9.32 2.03
C ILE A 58 -9.84 8.93 3.50
N GLU A 59 -10.90 9.05 4.30
CA GLU A 59 -10.88 8.74 5.74
C GLU A 59 -10.14 7.42 6.02
N PRO A 60 -9.28 7.35 7.06
CA PRO A 60 -8.73 6.08 7.48
C PRO A 60 -9.90 5.15 7.83
N PRO A 61 -9.84 3.85 7.51
CA PRO A 61 -10.84 2.91 8.00
C PRO A 61 -10.86 3.06 9.52
N ARG A 62 -11.99 3.49 10.07
CA ARG A 62 -12.19 3.63 11.51
C ARG A 62 -12.15 2.22 12.10
N TYR A 63 -10.97 1.70 12.40
CA TYR A 63 -10.81 0.49 13.21
C TYR A 63 -11.09 0.75 14.70
N HIS A 64 -11.80 1.83 15.03
CA HIS A 64 -12.26 2.09 16.38
C HIS A 64 -13.71 1.65 16.52
N ARG A 65 -13.86 0.43 17.07
CA ARG A 65 -15.00 -0.14 17.81
C ARG A 65 -15.77 -1.25 17.09
N SER A 66 -15.58 -2.45 17.65
CA SER A 66 -16.49 -3.61 17.68
C SER A 66 -16.58 -4.48 16.42
N PHE A 67 -15.75 -5.53 16.43
CA PHE A 67 -16.04 -6.97 16.37
C PHE A 67 -17.48 -7.53 16.23
N GLU A 68 -18.52 -6.74 15.92
CA GLU A 68 -19.87 -7.26 15.80
C GLU A 68 -20.54 -6.66 14.57
N ASN A 69 -20.30 -7.31 13.43
CA ASN A 69 -21.00 -7.21 12.14
C ASN A 69 -20.58 -6.07 11.18
N PRO A 70 -19.69 -6.35 10.20
CA PRO A 70 -19.49 -5.43 9.09
C PRO A 70 -20.73 -5.38 8.17
N PRO A 71 -21.11 -4.20 7.63
CA PRO A 71 -22.18 -4.09 6.66
C PRO A 71 -21.87 -4.89 5.39
N GLN A 72 -22.90 -5.53 4.81
CA GLN A 72 -22.79 -6.60 3.78
C GLN A 72 -21.83 -6.33 2.61
N ARG A 73 -21.59 -5.07 2.23
CA ARG A 73 -20.61 -4.73 1.16
C ARG A 73 -19.14 -4.95 1.53
N TYR A 74 -18.85 -5.21 2.80
CA TYR A 74 -17.48 -5.38 3.32
C TYR A 74 -17.17 -6.83 3.72
N ALA A 75 -18.19 -7.71 3.78
CA ALA A 75 -17.99 -9.12 4.08
C ALA A 75 -17.21 -9.84 2.97
N ASP A 76 -17.46 -9.49 1.70
CA ASP A 76 -16.78 -10.07 0.54
C ASP A 76 -15.27 -9.78 0.48
N TYR A 77 -14.78 -8.84 1.29
CA TYR A 77 -13.38 -8.41 1.30
C TYR A 77 -12.62 -8.82 2.57
N ILE A 78 -13.32 -9.31 3.61
CA ILE A 78 -12.73 -9.67 4.91
C ILE A 78 -12.53 -11.19 5.07
N ASP A 79 -13.27 -12.02 4.34
CA ASP A 79 -13.04 -13.48 4.28
C ASP A 79 -11.58 -13.83 3.91
N GLU A 80 -10.96 -12.98 3.08
CA GLU A 80 -9.58 -13.15 2.61
C GLU A 80 -8.50 -12.62 3.60
N SER A 81 -8.89 -12.12 4.79
CA SER A 81 -7.94 -11.64 5.82
C SER A 81 -7.84 -12.53 7.05
N ALA A 82 -8.34 -13.76 6.99
CA ALA A 82 -7.83 -14.81 7.86
C ALA A 82 -6.40 -15.13 7.43
N LEU A 83 -5.41 -14.42 7.99
CA LEU A 83 -4.02 -14.86 7.98
C LEU A 83 -3.90 -16.15 8.80
N VAL A 84 -4.34 -17.26 8.22
CA VAL A 84 -3.76 -18.58 8.44
C VAL A 84 -3.02 -18.88 7.16
N VAL A 85 -1.74 -18.53 7.12
CA VAL A 85 -0.85 -19.00 6.06
C VAL A 85 -0.61 -20.49 6.33
N GLU A 86 -1.39 -21.36 5.67
CA GLU A 86 -1.05 -22.79 5.62
C GLU A 86 0.08 -22.99 4.61
N ALA A 87 1.09 -23.78 4.99
CA ALA A 87 2.26 -24.05 4.17
C ALA A 87 1.85 -24.87 2.93
N MET A 88 2.32 -24.47 1.74
CA MET A 88 2.08 -25.22 0.51
C MET A 88 3.01 -26.44 0.45
N GLU A 89 2.45 -27.64 0.61
CA GLU A 89 3.20 -28.90 0.52
C GLU A 89 3.61 -29.18 -0.94
N LEU A 90 4.90 -29.04 -1.24
CA LEU A 90 5.47 -29.47 -2.52
C LEU A 90 5.60 -31.00 -2.49
N SER A 91 4.89 -31.70 -3.39
CA SER A 91 4.86 -33.17 -3.47
C SER A 91 6.27 -33.77 -3.40
N GLY A 92 6.44 -34.77 -2.53
CA GLY A 92 7.70 -35.45 -2.24
C GLY A 92 8.36 -36.19 -3.42
N PRO A 93 9.52 -36.84 -3.18
CA PRO A 93 10.42 -37.27 -4.23
C PRO A 93 9.84 -38.40 -5.09
N ARG A 94 10.11 -38.31 -6.40
CA ARG A 94 9.71 -39.27 -7.44
C ARG A 94 10.43 -40.60 -7.30
#